data_AF-A0A9E2HYD5-F1
#
_entry.id   AF-A0A9E2HYD5-F1
#
_cell.length_a   1.000
_cell.length_b   1.000
_cell.length_c   1.000
_cell.angle_alpha   90.00
_cell.angle_beta   90.00
_cell.angle_gamma   90.00
#
_symmetry.space_group_name_H-M   'P 1'
#
loop_
_entity.id
_entity.type
_entity.pdbx_description
1 polymer ?
#
loop_
_entity_poly.entity_id
_entity_poly.type
_entity_poly.pdbx_seq_one_letter_code
_entity_poly.pdbx_strand_id
1 'polypeptide(L)'
;MTSSNSALPQQLQTLIASLSFEQALPFGIVEGMPFIAVKIKDEDETILVENALTCEFKPSIFNLDYKEHTVSLCIVQFRFNGSDRHIYTAGYDLHNSRQYEQCEALLKMLDYGLLIATEHAHIYKHFSANFVGTFNPVIVIREARDLATDYDTALCSEVMQGLTVQKASPAELWRYFEQIAPPQHRWYLQVSSAPDSTAS
;
A
#
# COMPACT_ATOMS: atom_id res chain seq x y z
N MET A 1 -9.12 -15.23 -18.07
CA MET A 1 -8.61 -14.96 -19.43
C MET A 1 -7.49 -13.95 -19.27
N THR A 2 -6.28 -14.27 -19.72
CA THR A 2 -5.15 -13.34 -19.76
C THR A 2 -5.21 -12.56 -21.09
N SER A 3 -4.93 -11.25 -21.04
CA SER A 3 -4.96 -10.36 -22.22
C SER A 3 -3.62 -9.65 -22.39
N SER A 4 -3.24 -9.35 -23.64
CA SER A 4 -2.00 -8.61 -23.92
C SER A 4 -2.10 -7.16 -23.45
N ASN A 5 -1.02 -6.62 -22.86
CA ASN A 5 -0.95 -5.21 -22.45
C ASN A 5 -1.18 -4.23 -23.61
N SER A 6 -0.92 -4.63 -24.86
CA SER A 6 -1.21 -3.82 -26.06
C SER A 6 -2.69 -3.46 -26.22
N ALA A 7 -3.61 -4.19 -25.56
CA ALA A 7 -5.04 -3.92 -25.55
C ALA A 7 -5.45 -2.82 -24.55
N LEU A 8 -4.55 -2.39 -23.65
CA LEU A 8 -4.84 -1.37 -22.65
C LEU A 8 -4.71 0.05 -23.25
N PRO A 9 -5.40 1.07 -22.68
CA PRO A 9 -5.12 2.46 -22.99
C PRO A 9 -3.64 2.82 -22.82
N GLN A 10 -3.10 3.72 -23.65
CA GLN A 10 -1.67 4.08 -23.65
C GLN A 10 -1.16 4.50 -22.26
N GLN A 11 -1.98 5.23 -21.50
CA GLN A 11 -1.65 5.67 -20.14
C GLN A 11 -1.40 4.49 -19.20
N LEU A 12 -2.18 3.41 -19.34
CA LEU A 12 -2.04 2.18 -18.58
C LEU A 12 -0.81 1.39 -19.00
N GLN A 13 -0.53 1.33 -20.30
CA GLN A 13 0.70 0.69 -20.79
C GLN A 13 1.95 1.39 -20.24
N THR A 14 1.97 2.73 -20.25
CA THR A 14 3.05 3.52 -19.68
C THR A 14 3.19 3.29 -18.17
N LEU A 15 2.06 3.22 -17.44
CA LEU A 15 2.08 2.93 -16.01
C LEU A 15 2.67 1.54 -15.71
N ILE A 16 2.28 0.50 -16.45
CA ILE A 16 2.80 -0.86 -16.27
C ILE A 16 4.31 -0.91 -16.52
N ALA A 17 4.79 -0.17 -17.51
CA ALA A 17 6.23 -0.08 -17.78
C ALA A 17 7.00 0.57 -16.62
N SER A 18 6.41 1.54 -15.91
CA SER A 18 7.06 2.27 -14.82
C SER A 18 6.81 1.68 -13.42
N LEU A 19 5.88 0.73 -13.29
CA LEU A 19 5.54 0.09 -12.02
C LEU A 19 6.69 -0.81 -11.52
N SER A 20 7.08 -0.62 -10.25
CA SER A 20 7.98 -1.54 -9.57
C SER A 20 7.26 -2.84 -9.18
N PHE A 21 8.00 -3.95 -9.12
CA PHE A 21 7.49 -5.26 -8.71
C PHE A 21 7.03 -5.34 -7.24
N GLU A 22 7.30 -4.31 -6.44
CA GLU A 22 6.99 -4.27 -5.01
C GLU A 22 5.95 -3.19 -4.66
N GLN A 23 5.52 -2.40 -5.65
CA GLN A 23 4.60 -1.28 -5.46
C GLN A 23 3.18 -1.63 -5.91
N ALA A 24 2.22 -1.15 -5.13
CA ALA A 24 0.81 -1.08 -5.51
C ALA A 24 0.46 0.38 -5.73
N LEU A 25 -0.17 0.69 -6.87
CA LEU A 25 -0.62 2.05 -7.17
C LEU A 25 -2.15 2.09 -7.27
N PRO A 26 -2.82 3.05 -6.60
CA PRO A 26 -4.24 3.28 -6.83
C PRO A 26 -4.43 3.78 -8.26
N PHE A 27 -5.13 2.98 -9.06
CA PHE A 27 -5.43 3.19 -10.45
C PHE A 27 -6.88 3.66 -10.64
N GLY A 28 -7.16 4.89 -10.20
CA GLY A 28 -8.43 5.58 -10.52
C GLY A 28 -9.69 4.75 -10.27
N ILE A 29 -10.69 4.91 -11.14
CA ILE A 29 -11.96 4.18 -11.13
C ILE A 29 -12.18 3.57 -12.52
N VAL A 30 -12.39 2.25 -12.61
CA VAL A 30 -12.79 1.55 -13.84
C VAL A 30 -14.18 0.95 -13.57
N GLU A 31 -15.13 1.19 -14.47
CA GLU A 31 -16.53 0.71 -14.34
C GLU A 31 -17.21 1.08 -13.00
N GLY A 32 -16.86 2.24 -12.42
CA GLY A 32 -17.42 2.69 -11.14
C GLY A 32 -16.77 2.08 -9.89
N MET A 33 -15.77 1.21 -10.06
CA MET A 33 -15.00 0.61 -8.97
C MET A 33 -13.56 1.14 -8.98
N PRO A 34 -12.98 1.53 -7.84
CA PRO A 34 -11.56 1.86 -7.73
C PRO A 34 -10.69 0.64 -7.99
N PHE A 35 -9.63 0.86 -8.78
CA PHE A 35 -8.67 -0.19 -9.10
C PHE A 35 -7.34 0.05 -8.41
N ILE A 36 -6.64 -1.03 -8.13
CA ILE A 36 -5.23 -1.02 -7.73
C ILE A 36 -4.46 -1.72 -8.84
N ALA A 37 -3.31 -1.16 -9.22
CA ALA A 37 -2.42 -1.76 -10.18
C ALA A 37 -1.17 -2.30 -9.47
N VAL A 38 -0.80 -3.54 -9.81
CA VAL A 38 0.41 -4.21 -9.33
C VAL A 38 1.11 -4.87 -10.52
N LYS A 39 2.44 -4.87 -10.48
CA LYS A 39 3.26 -5.56 -11.47
C LYS A 39 3.89 -6.80 -10.84
N ILE A 40 3.74 -7.94 -11.49
CA ILE A 40 4.35 -9.21 -11.07
C ILE A 40 5.40 -9.63 -12.09
N LYS A 41 6.35 -10.47 -11.67
CA LYS A 41 7.36 -11.00 -12.59
C LYS A 41 6.73 -12.01 -13.53
N ASP A 42 7.27 -12.13 -14.74
CA ASP A 42 6.78 -13.08 -15.75
C ASP A 42 6.83 -14.54 -15.24
N GLU A 43 7.81 -14.89 -14.41
CA GLU A 43 7.90 -16.22 -13.78
C GLU A 43 6.74 -16.52 -12.82
N ASP A 44 6.07 -15.48 -12.31
CA ASP A 44 4.92 -15.56 -11.41
C ASP A 44 3.59 -15.40 -12.18
N GLU A 45 3.60 -15.45 -13.53
CA GLU A 45 2.39 -15.33 -14.38
C GLU A 45 1.34 -16.41 -14.08
N THR A 46 1.73 -17.51 -13.43
CA THR A 46 0.80 -18.53 -12.93
C THR A 46 -0.27 -17.95 -12.00
N ILE A 47 0.03 -16.87 -11.26
CA ILE A 47 -0.94 -16.12 -10.45
C ILE A 47 -2.07 -15.56 -11.32
N LEU A 48 -1.78 -15.20 -12.58
CA LEU A 48 -2.78 -14.63 -13.49
C LEU A 48 -3.82 -15.66 -13.95
N VAL A 49 -3.46 -16.95 -13.97
CA VAL A 49 -4.32 -18.04 -14.45
C VAL A 49 -5.10 -18.72 -13.34
N GLU A 50 -4.78 -18.46 -12.07
CA GLU A 50 -5.53 -19.00 -10.95
C GLU A 50 -6.95 -18.38 -10.85
N ASN A 51 -7.96 -19.26 -10.74
CA ASN A 51 -9.36 -18.84 -10.71
C ASN A 51 -9.74 -18.17 -9.38
N ALA A 52 -9.10 -18.54 -8.27
CA ALA A 52 -9.35 -17.99 -6.94
C ALA A 52 -8.08 -17.32 -6.38
N LEU A 53 -7.84 -16.08 -6.78
CA LEU A 53 -6.84 -15.23 -6.14
C LEU A 53 -7.38 -14.80 -4.77
N THR A 54 -6.65 -15.11 -3.70
CA THR A 54 -6.93 -14.53 -2.38
C THR A 54 -6.02 -13.32 -2.17
N CYS A 55 -6.55 -12.26 -1.57
CA CYS A 55 -5.78 -11.07 -1.24
C CYS A 55 -6.01 -10.72 0.22
N GLU A 56 -4.95 -10.76 1.01
CA GLU A 56 -4.91 -10.16 2.34
C GLU A 56 -4.52 -8.69 2.20
N PHE A 57 -5.21 -7.84 2.93
CA PHE A 57 -5.01 -6.39 2.91
C PHE A 57 -4.67 -5.93 4.34
N LYS A 58 -3.65 -5.10 4.48
CA LYS A 58 -3.07 -4.72 5.77
C LYS A 58 -2.64 -3.25 5.80
N PRO A 59 -3.43 -2.35 6.38
CA PRO A 59 -3.07 -0.95 6.58
C PRO A 59 -2.26 -0.79 7.88
N SER A 60 -1.21 0.00 7.82
CA SER A 60 -0.40 0.44 8.96
C SER A 60 -0.38 1.95 8.98
N ILE A 61 -0.88 2.57 10.04
CA ILE A 61 -1.09 4.01 10.16
C ILE A 61 -0.11 4.55 11.20
N PHE A 62 0.58 5.64 10.85
CA PHE A 62 1.67 6.19 11.65
C PHE A 62 1.52 7.67 11.86
N ASN A 63 1.82 8.12 13.09
CA ASN A 63 2.22 9.48 13.42
C ASN A 63 3.65 9.42 13.95
N LEU A 64 4.58 10.05 13.25
CA LEU A 64 6.02 9.97 13.53
C LEU A 64 6.58 11.37 13.76
N ASP A 65 7.20 11.59 14.91
CA ASP A 65 7.91 12.85 15.17
C ASP A 65 9.28 12.82 14.48
N TYR A 66 9.48 13.73 13.50
CA TYR A 66 10.69 13.83 12.69
C TYR A 66 10.98 15.27 12.28
N LYS A 67 12.21 15.75 12.54
CA LYS A 67 12.67 17.13 12.24
C LYS A 67 11.66 18.21 12.66
N GLU A 68 11.16 18.14 13.90
CA GLU A 68 10.16 19.07 14.48
C GLU A 68 8.73 18.97 13.91
N HIS A 69 8.49 18.01 13.01
CA HIS A 69 7.18 17.75 12.44
C HIS A 69 6.59 16.43 12.94
N THR A 70 5.28 16.36 13.09
CA THR A 70 4.56 15.10 13.21
C THR A 70 4.11 14.67 11.81
N VAL A 71 4.88 13.76 11.21
CA VAL A 71 4.62 13.20 9.88
C VAL A 71 3.58 12.10 9.98
N SER A 72 2.52 12.19 9.17
CA SER A 72 1.38 11.30 9.25
C SER A 72 1.21 10.55 7.93
N LEU A 73 1.32 9.22 7.99
CA LEU A 73 1.30 8.39 6.79
C LEU A 73 0.56 7.08 7.01
N CYS A 74 0.01 6.53 5.94
CA CYS A 74 -0.56 5.19 5.91
C CYS A 74 0.20 4.35 4.89
N ILE A 75 0.67 3.19 5.32
CA ILE A 75 1.27 2.18 4.45
C ILE A 75 0.31 1.00 4.38
N VAL A 76 -0.15 0.69 3.18
CA VAL A 76 -1.02 -0.44 2.91
C VAL A 76 -0.23 -1.52 2.21
N GLN A 77 -0.27 -2.73 2.75
CA GLN A 77 0.31 -3.91 2.13
C GLN A 77 -0.77 -4.87 1.63
N PHE A 78 -0.57 -5.42 0.44
CA PHE A 78 -1.43 -6.40 -0.20
C PHE A 78 -0.64 -7.69 -0.38
N ARG A 79 -1.15 -8.80 0.14
CA ARG A 79 -0.50 -10.11 0.02
C ARG A 79 -1.39 -11.08 -0.74
N PHE A 80 -0.90 -11.58 -1.87
CA PHE A 80 -1.66 -12.53 -2.68
C PHE A 80 -1.36 -13.97 -2.30
N ASN A 81 -2.40 -14.79 -2.23
CA ASN A 81 -2.33 -16.24 -2.01
C ASN A 81 -1.48 -16.64 -0.78
N GLY A 82 -1.44 -15.80 0.26
CA GLY A 82 -0.60 -16.02 1.44
C GLY A 82 0.89 -16.12 1.13
N SER A 83 1.36 -15.59 0.00
CA SER A 83 2.75 -15.69 -0.45
C SER A 83 3.59 -14.51 0.03
N ASP A 84 4.71 -14.78 0.70
CA ASP A 84 5.69 -13.74 1.07
C ASP A 84 6.40 -13.14 -0.15
N ARG A 85 6.34 -13.81 -1.31
CA ARG A 85 6.90 -13.30 -2.58
C ARG A 85 5.98 -12.30 -3.27
N HIS A 86 4.69 -12.30 -2.94
CA HIS A 86 3.66 -11.52 -3.64
C HIS A 86 3.04 -10.50 -2.69
N ILE A 87 3.91 -9.69 -2.09
CA ILE A 87 3.53 -8.59 -1.20
C ILE A 87 3.83 -7.26 -1.90
N TYR A 88 2.81 -6.43 -2.03
CA TYR A 88 2.87 -5.12 -2.69
C TYR A 88 2.52 -4.02 -1.71
N THR A 89 3.19 -2.88 -1.81
CA THR A 89 3.05 -1.78 -0.86
C THR A 89 2.56 -0.51 -1.54
N ALA A 90 1.53 0.13 -0.98
CA ALA A 90 1.08 1.47 -1.32
C ALA A 90 1.29 2.40 -0.12
N GLY A 91 1.93 3.55 -0.34
CA GLY A 91 2.15 4.56 0.69
C GLY A 91 1.31 5.80 0.44
N TYR A 92 0.73 6.36 1.50
CA TYR A 92 -0.10 7.55 1.47
C TYR A 92 0.40 8.56 2.50
N ASP A 93 0.69 9.78 2.06
CA ASP A 93 0.84 10.95 2.91
C ASP A 93 -0.55 11.43 3.35
N LEU A 94 -0.85 11.35 4.65
CA LEU A 94 -2.17 11.70 5.18
C LEU A 94 -2.36 13.22 5.32
N HIS A 95 -1.28 14.01 5.33
CA HIS A 95 -1.36 15.47 5.29
C HIS A 95 -1.71 15.96 3.88
N ASN A 96 -1.25 15.25 2.84
CA ASN A 96 -1.61 15.55 1.46
C ASN A 96 -3.10 15.20 1.20
N SER A 97 -3.93 16.22 0.96
CA SER A 97 -5.38 16.02 0.81
C SER A 97 -5.77 15.00 -0.27
N ARG A 98 -5.07 15.00 -1.41
CA ARG A 98 -5.36 14.05 -2.50
C ARG A 98 -5.01 12.62 -2.10
N GLN A 99 -3.85 12.40 -1.50
CA GLN A 99 -3.44 11.06 -1.06
C GLN A 99 -4.30 10.57 0.11
N TYR A 100 -4.70 11.47 1.02
CA TYR A 100 -5.68 11.16 2.06
C TYR A 100 -7.01 10.68 1.47
N GLU A 101 -7.57 11.39 0.50
CA GLU A 101 -8.85 10.98 -0.13
C GLU A 101 -8.73 9.62 -0.83
N GLN A 102 -7.60 9.35 -1.47
CA GLN A 102 -7.31 8.04 -2.08
C GLN A 102 -7.18 6.94 -1.03
N CYS A 103 -6.46 7.21 0.08
CA CYS A 103 -6.32 6.29 1.20
C CYS A 103 -7.69 6.01 1.84
N GLU A 104 -8.46 7.05 2.13
CA GLU A 104 -9.79 6.93 2.72
C GLU A 104 -10.73 6.12 1.82
N ALA A 105 -10.72 6.39 0.51
CA ALA A 105 -11.45 5.60 -0.47
C ALA A 105 -10.97 4.14 -0.48
N LEU A 106 -9.68 3.86 -0.30
CA LEU A 106 -9.11 2.51 -0.21
C LEU A 106 -9.44 1.77 1.11
N LEU A 107 -9.70 2.49 2.20
CA LEU A 107 -10.07 1.89 3.50
C LEU A 107 -11.57 1.70 3.66
N LYS A 108 -12.39 2.41 2.87
CA LYS A 108 -13.85 2.39 2.94
C LYS A 108 -14.49 1.23 2.18
N MET A 109 -13.87 0.67 1.16
CA MET A 109 -14.59 -0.25 0.29
C MET A 109 -14.41 -1.69 0.72
N LEU A 110 -15.50 -2.42 0.50
CA LEU A 110 -15.57 -3.86 0.72
C LEU A 110 -15.19 -4.62 -0.55
N ASP A 111 -15.27 -3.98 -1.72
CA ASP A 111 -14.98 -4.55 -3.04
C ASP A 111 -14.06 -3.63 -3.85
N TYR A 112 -12.96 -4.17 -4.37
CA TYR A 112 -11.98 -3.48 -5.22
C TYR A 112 -11.71 -4.22 -6.51
N GLY A 113 -11.33 -3.44 -7.51
CA GLY A 113 -10.72 -3.92 -8.72
C GLY A 113 -9.21 -4.06 -8.56
N LEU A 114 -8.63 -5.09 -9.13
CA LEU A 114 -7.19 -5.31 -9.19
C LEU A 114 -6.78 -5.54 -10.63
N LEU A 115 -5.91 -4.66 -11.13
CA LEU A 115 -5.16 -4.85 -12.36
C LEU A 115 -3.83 -5.51 -11.98
N ILE A 116 -3.67 -6.77 -12.33
CA ILE A 116 -2.42 -7.49 -12.18
C ILE A 116 -1.79 -7.59 -13.55
N ALA A 117 -0.58 -7.06 -13.70
CA ALA A 117 0.13 -7.06 -14.97
C ALA A 117 1.52 -7.70 -14.84
N THR A 118 1.95 -8.35 -15.90
CA THR A 118 3.35 -8.70 -16.20
C THR A 118 3.87 -7.72 -17.26
N GLU A 119 5.06 -7.96 -17.84
CA GLU A 119 5.53 -7.16 -18.98
C GLU A 119 4.61 -7.31 -20.21
N HIS A 120 3.97 -8.47 -20.37
CA HIS A 120 3.29 -8.83 -21.61
C HIS A 120 1.80 -9.11 -21.47
N ALA A 121 1.34 -9.46 -20.27
CA ALA A 121 -0.02 -9.85 -20.00
C ALA A 121 -0.61 -9.07 -18.82
N HIS A 122 -1.93 -9.03 -18.76
CA HIS A 122 -2.66 -8.55 -17.61
C HIS A 122 -3.94 -9.35 -17.38
N ILE A 123 -4.47 -9.19 -16.17
CA ILE A 123 -5.84 -9.56 -15.84
C ILE A 123 -6.48 -8.46 -15.00
N TYR A 124 -7.80 -8.39 -15.10
CA TYR A 124 -8.64 -7.69 -14.14
C TYR A 124 -9.30 -8.72 -13.24
N LYS A 125 -9.20 -8.51 -11.93
CA LYS A 125 -9.90 -9.30 -10.91
C LYS A 125 -10.65 -8.36 -10.00
N HIS A 126 -11.80 -8.81 -9.52
CA HIS A 126 -12.45 -8.19 -8.39
C HIS A 126 -12.11 -9.01 -7.16
N PHE A 127 -11.84 -8.34 -6.05
CA PHE A 127 -11.65 -9.01 -4.78
C PHE A 127 -12.34 -8.22 -3.68
N SER A 128 -12.92 -8.96 -2.74
CA SER A 128 -13.44 -8.38 -1.52
C SER A 128 -12.34 -8.43 -0.46
N ALA A 129 -11.97 -7.28 0.07
CA ALA A 129 -10.99 -7.16 1.15
C ALA A 129 -11.73 -6.86 2.44
N ASN A 130 -11.97 -7.89 3.26
CA ASN A 130 -12.46 -7.65 4.61
C ASN A 130 -11.28 -7.16 5.47
N PHE A 131 -11.35 -5.91 5.93
CA PHE A 131 -10.42 -5.43 6.95
C PHE A 131 -10.69 -6.17 8.27
N VAL A 132 -9.70 -6.91 8.75
CA VAL A 132 -9.77 -7.64 10.02
C VAL A 132 -9.00 -6.85 11.08
N GLY A 133 -9.71 -5.98 11.79
CA GLY A 133 -9.17 -5.17 12.87
C GLY A 133 -10.22 -4.88 13.95
N THR A 134 -9.76 -4.40 15.10
CA THR A 134 -10.60 -4.04 16.26
C THR A 134 -11.10 -2.60 16.23
N PHE A 135 -10.76 -1.84 15.18
CA PHE A 135 -11.10 -0.43 15.02
C PHE A 135 -11.61 -0.13 13.61
N ASN A 136 -12.11 1.10 13.42
CA ASN A 136 -12.50 1.59 12.11
C ASN A 136 -11.33 2.34 11.44
N PRO A 137 -10.74 1.80 10.36
CA PRO A 137 -9.53 2.37 9.75
C PRO A 137 -9.73 3.78 9.19
N VAL A 138 -10.96 4.11 8.77
CA VAL A 138 -11.34 5.45 8.30
C VAL A 138 -11.28 6.48 9.42
N ILE A 139 -11.72 6.10 10.62
CA ILE A 139 -11.64 6.97 11.80
C ILE A 139 -10.17 7.23 12.17
N VAL A 140 -9.36 6.17 12.17
CA VAL A 140 -7.96 6.25 12.57
C VAL A 140 -7.11 7.08 11.60
N ILE A 141 -7.29 6.98 10.28
CA ILE A 141 -6.54 7.84 9.35
C ILE A 141 -6.93 9.32 9.46
N ARG A 142 -8.17 9.62 9.84
CA ARG A 142 -8.61 10.99 10.09
C ARG A 142 -7.95 11.54 11.35
N GLU A 143 -7.96 10.77 12.44
CA GLU A 143 -7.26 11.15 13.68
C GLU A 143 -5.75 11.32 13.46
N ALA A 144 -5.14 10.41 12.69
CA ALA A 144 -3.73 10.53 12.33
C ALA A 144 -3.47 11.79 11.50
N ARG A 145 -4.33 12.11 10.54
CA ARG A 145 -4.25 13.36 9.76
C ARG A 145 -4.35 14.60 10.66
N ASP A 146 -5.27 14.60 11.62
CA ASP A 146 -5.49 15.75 12.51
C ASP A 146 -4.29 16.01 13.45
N LEU A 147 -3.47 14.98 13.70
CA LEU A 147 -2.21 15.09 14.45
C LEU A 147 -1.03 15.55 13.58
N ALA A 148 -1.18 15.57 12.25
CA ALA A 148 -0.11 16.00 11.36
C ALA A 148 0.18 17.49 11.56
N THR A 149 1.45 17.84 11.72
CA THR A 149 1.89 19.24 11.58
C THR A 149 2.03 19.59 10.09
N ASP A 150 2.10 20.86 9.74
CA ASP A 150 2.44 21.26 8.37
C ASP A 150 3.86 20.80 8.01
N TYR A 151 4.01 20.12 6.86
CA TYR A 151 5.30 19.70 6.31
C TYR A 151 5.27 19.59 4.78
N ASP A 152 6.45 19.62 4.15
CA ASP A 152 6.56 19.34 2.71
C ASP A 152 6.40 17.84 2.43
N THR A 153 5.71 17.50 1.35
CA THR A 153 5.65 16.16 0.75
C THR A 153 7.01 15.46 0.60
N ALA A 154 8.10 16.22 0.40
CA ALA A 154 9.46 15.68 0.37
C ALA A 154 9.88 15.06 1.71
N LEU A 155 9.46 15.65 2.84
CA LEU A 155 9.71 15.13 4.18
C LEU A 155 8.98 13.80 4.40
N CYS A 156 7.71 13.72 3.98
CA CYS A 156 6.96 12.47 4.05
C CYS A 156 7.60 11.37 3.19
N SER A 157 8.10 11.75 2.00
CA SER A 157 8.81 10.83 1.11
C SER A 157 10.11 10.31 1.74
N GLU A 158 10.87 11.17 2.42
CA GLU A 158 12.08 10.80 3.18
C GLU A 158 11.76 9.81 4.30
N VAL A 159 10.73 10.08 5.11
CA VAL A 159 10.31 9.18 6.19
C VAL A 159 9.82 7.84 5.65
N MET A 160 9.00 7.85 4.59
CA MET A 160 8.51 6.64 3.93
C MET A 160 9.66 5.81 3.34
N GLN A 161 10.63 6.47 2.71
CA GLN A 161 11.84 5.83 2.23
C GLN A 161 12.67 5.25 3.37
N GLY A 162 12.82 5.96 4.50
CA GLY A 162 13.51 5.46 5.68
C GLY A 162 12.89 4.19 6.23
N LEU A 163 11.56 4.15 6.38
CA LEU A 163 10.83 2.97 6.85
C LEU A 163 10.96 1.76 5.91
N THR A 164 10.90 2.02 4.60
CA THR A 164 10.97 0.97 3.58
C THR A 164 12.41 0.47 3.39
N VAL A 165 13.40 1.36 3.26
CA VAL A 165 14.82 0.98 3.04
C VAL A 165 15.43 0.24 4.23
N GLN A 166 14.99 0.53 5.47
CA GLN A 166 15.42 -0.25 6.63
C GLN A 166 15.02 -1.74 6.56
N LYS A 167 14.13 -2.11 5.64
CA LYS A 167 13.65 -3.48 5.42
C LYS A 167 13.90 -3.87 3.97
N ALA A 168 14.78 -4.84 3.75
CA ALA A 168 15.27 -5.17 2.40
C ALA A 168 14.19 -5.77 1.48
N SER A 169 13.04 -6.20 2.01
CA SER A 169 11.91 -6.73 1.25
C SER A 169 10.53 -6.37 1.83
N PRO A 170 9.47 -6.36 1.01
CA PRO A 170 8.09 -6.18 1.47
C PRO A 170 7.66 -7.19 2.56
N ALA A 171 8.18 -8.42 2.52
CA ALA A 171 7.92 -9.43 3.53
C ALA A 171 8.56 -9.09 4.89
N GLU A 172 9.78 -8.57 4.89
CA GLU A 172 10.42 -8.09 6.12
C GLU A 172 9.70 -6.87 6.69
N LEU A 173 9.25 -5.97 5.81
CA LEU A 173 8.42 -4.82 6.21
C LEU A 173 7.09 -5.28 6.83
N TRP A 174 6.44 -6.29 6.23
CA TRP A 174 5.21 -6.88 6.75
C TRP A 174 5.38 -7.42 8.16
N ARG A 175 6.44 -8.20 8.40
CA ARG A 175 6.74 -8.78 9.71
C ARG A 175 7.14 -7.71 10.72
N TYR A 176 7.91 -6.71 10.29
CA TYR A 176 8.30 -5.59 11.14
C TYR A 176 7.08 -4.85 11.69
N PHE A 177 6.09 -4.55 10.84
CA PHE A 177 4.85 -3.90 11.29
C PHE A 177 4.04 -4.76 12.27
N GLU A 178 4.13 -6.09 12.22
CA GLU A 178 3.50 -6.97 13.22
C GLU A 178 4.17 -6.91 14.59
N GLN A 179 5.46 -6.60 14.62
CA GLN A 179 6.26 -6.60 15.85
C GLN A 179 6.15 -5.29 16.61
N ILE A 180 6.10 -4.15 15.91
CA ILE A 180 6.16 -2.83 16.54
C ILE A 180 4.82 -2.36 17.10
N ALA A 181 3.71 -2.99 16.72
CA ALA A 181 2.40 -2.56 17.09
C ALA A 181 1.76 -3.55 18.11
N PRO A 182 1.18 -3.07 19.24
CA PRO A 182 0.59 -3.95 20.25
C PRO A 182 -0.43 -4.90 19.65
N PRO A 183 -0.63 -6.14 20.15
CA PRO A 183 -1.59 -7.09 19.56
C PRO A 183 -2.99 -6.53 19.34
N GLN A 184 -3.45 -5.65 20.24
CA GLN A 184 -4.74 -4.97 20.14
C GLN A 184 -4.75 -3.72 19.23
N HIS A 185 -3.59 -3.19 18.85
CA HIS A 185 -3.40 -1.93 18.10
C HIS A 185 -2.40 -2.13 16.96
N ARG A 186 -2.33 -3.34 16.36
CA ARG A 186 -1.30 -3.79 15.40
C ARG A 186 -1.08 -2.90 14.17
N TRP A 187 -1.84 -1.82 14.05
CA TRP A 187 -2.12 -1.06 12.85
C TRP A 187 -2.12 0.47 13.09
N TYR A 188 -1.98 0.91 14.35
CA TYR A 188 -1.82 2.32 14.71
C TYR A 188 -0.59 2.45 15.60
N LEU A 189 0.41 3.18 15.11
CA LEU A 189 1.66 3.40 15.81
C LEU A 189 1.90 4.90 15.95
N GLN A 190 1.82 5.39 17.19
CA GLN A 190 2.35 6.70 17.55
C GLN A 190 3.79 6.47 18.02
N VAL A 191 4.77 6.88 17.22
CA VAL A 191 6.19 6.76 17.59
C VAL A 191 6.67 8.11 18.08
N SER A 192 6.87 8.21 19.39
CA SER A 192 7.67 9.27 19.98
C SER A 192 9.14 8.91 19.78
N SER A 193 9.87 9.75 19.02
CA SER A 193 11.28 9.62 18.63
C SER A 193 11.62 8.49 17.63
N ALA A 194 12.12 8.89 16.45
CA ALA A 194 12.84 7.99 15.55
C ALA A 194 14.04 7.37 16.29
N PRO A 195 14.36 6.08 16.07
CA PRO A 195 15.58 5.51 16.61
C PRO A 195 16.78 6.25 16.01
N ASP A 196 17.56 6.90 16.87
CA ASP A 196 18.81 7.55 16.52
C ASP A 196 19.68 6.61 15.69
N SER A 197 19.88 6.93 14.42
CA SER A 197 20.88 6.30 13.57
C SER A 197 22.27 6.87 13.91
N THR A 198 22.68 6.79 15.18
CA THR A 198 24.08 6.95 15.58
C THR A 198 24.36 6.11 16.84
N ALA A 199 24.73 4.84 16.64
CA ALA A 199 25.41 4.09 17.67
C ALA A 199 26.44 3.13 17.03
N SER A 200 27.66 3.67 16.96
CA SER A 200 28.98 3.02 16.90
C SER A 200 29.40 2.28 15.62
#